data_AF-A0A967I9X6-F1
#
_entry.id   AF-A0A967I9X6-F1
#
_cell.length_a   1.000
_cell.length_b   1.000
_cell.length_c   1.000
_cell.angle_alpha   90.00
_cell.angle_beta   90.00
_cell.angle_gamma   90.00
#
_symmetry.space_group_name_H-M   'P 1'
#
loop_
_entity.id
_entity.type
_entity.pdbx_description
1 polymer ?
#
loop_
_entity_poly.entity_id
_entity_poly.type
_entity_poly.pdbx_seq_one_letter_code
_entity_poly.pdbx_strand_id
1 'polypeptide(L)'
;MKTRLKTTGRSWAVDSLRPAGSLVGLTLAAGLAVTATLAMAVPALGHDGKDHSKSLPEATAESVDTAVDVEVLDLVLVDKDGKEMRFGSEAVDDRIVVIDFIYTTCTTVCPILSAVMARVQHHLGERLGEDAWLISISIDPTRDTPERLNAYARKFGAGPGWIWMTGEKSAVDRVLKGLD
;
A
#
# COMPACT_ATOMS: atom_id res chain seq x y z
N MET A 1 -0.63 27.41 30.59
CA MET A 1 -2.09 27.16 30.50
C MET A 1 -2.27 25.84 29.76
N LYS A 2 -2.87 24.82 30.40
CA LYS A 2 -3.04 23.48 29.83
C LYS A 2 -4.35 23.42 29.07
N THR A 3 -4.32 23.40 27.74
CA THR A 3 -5.49 23.14 26.90
C THR A 3 -5.59 21.64 26.62
N ARG A 4 -6.68 21.06 27.10
CA ARG A 4 -7.02 19.63 27.02
C ARG A 4 -7.77 19.41 25.70
N LEU A 5 -7.15 18.75 24.73
CA LEU A 5 -7.82 18.39 23.46
C LEU A 5 -8.81 17.24 23.73
N LYS A 6 -10.07 17.47 23.37
CA LYS A 6 -11.16 16.50 23.45
C LYS A 6 -11.03 15.52 22.28
N THR A 7 -10.73 14.27 22.56
CA THR A 7 -10.88 13.15 21.61
C THR A 7 -12.35 12.81 21.47
N THR A 8 -13.01 13.31 20.42
CA THR A 8 -14.28 12.76 19.96
C THR A 8 -13.98 11.51 19.12
N GLY A 9 -14.11 10.34 19.73
CA GLY A 9 -14.01 9.06 19.05
C GLY A 9 -15.10 8.92 17.98
N ARG A 10 -14.67 8.80 16.72
CA ARG A 10 -15.51 8.33 15.61
C ARG A 10 -15.05 6.92 15.28
N SER A 11 -15.85 5.93 15.66
CA SER A 11 -15.67 4.55 15.25
C SER A 11 -15.95 4.45 13.74
N TRP A 12 -14.94 4.13 12.95
CA TRP A 12 -15.15 3.78 11.54
C TRP A 12 -15.63 2.32 11.50
N ALA A 13 -16.95 2.14 11.33
CA ALA A 13 -17.50 0.85 10.98
C ALA A 13 -17.28 0.64 9.47
N VAL A 14 -16.53 -0.40 9.12
CA VAL A 14 -16.48 -0.97 7.77
C VAL A 14 -17.82 -1.63 7.50
N ASP A 15 -18.78 -0.82 7.06
CA ASP A 15 -20.14 -1.27 6.78
C ASP A 15 -20.28 -1.63 5.29
N SER A 16 -20.29 -2.94 5.06
CA SER A 16 -21.01 -3.66 3.99
C SER A 16 -21.18 -2.97 2.62
N LEU A 17 -20.29 -3.30 1.68
CA LEU A 17 -20.53 -3.19 0.24
C LEU A 17 -21.73 -4.06 -0.16
N ARG A 18 -22.90 -3.43 -0.31
CA ARG A 18 -24.07 -3.99 -1.01
C ARG A 18 -23.83 -3.93 -2.52
N PRO A 19 -24.00 -5.01 -3.28
CA PRO A 19 -24.14 -4.90 -4.73
C PRO A 19 -25.54 -4.36 -5.07
N ALA A 20 -25.56 -3.25 -5.82
CA ALA A 20 -26.76 -2.69 -6.39
C ALA A 20 -27.35 -3.66 -7.44
N GLY A 21 -28.60 -4.08 -7.22
CA GLY A 21 -29.39 -4.77 -8.22
C GLY A 21 -29.70 -3.86 -9.40
N SER A 22 -29.65 -4.39 -10.61
CA SER A 22 -30.20 -3.75 -11.80
C SER A 22 -31.21 -4.67 -12.47
N LEU A 23 -32.19 -4.03 -13.07
CA LEU A 23 -33.55 -4.48 -13.28
C LEU A 23 -33.73 -5.43 -14.47
N VAL A 24 -34.76 -6.26 -14.30
CA VAL A 24 -35.41 -7.14 -15.24
C VAL A 24 -36.06 -6.36 -16.40
N GLY A 25 -35.95 -6.91 -17.62
CA GLY A 25 -37.03 -6.87 -18.62
C GLY A 25 -36.63 -6.54 -20.06
N LEU A 26 -36.75 -7.50 -21.00
CA LEU A 26 -37.84 -7.58 -22.00
C LEU A 26 -37.68 -8.78 -22.98
N THR A 27 -38.64 -9.71 -22.89
CA THR A 27 -39.41 -10.41 -23.95
C THR A 27 -38.77 -11.12 -25.17
N LEU A 28 -39.00 -12.44 -25.18
CA LEU A 28 -39.48 -13.36 -26.24
C LEU A 28 -39.03 -13.20 -27.71
N ALA A 29 -38.39 -14.26 -28.23
CA ALA A 29 -38.82 -14.94 -29.46
C ALA A 29 -38.35 -16.40 -29.49
N ALA A 30 -39.23 -17.27 -30.00
CA ALA A 30 -39.17 -18.71 -30.00
C ALA A 30 -38.13 -19.32 -30.96
N GLY A 31 -37.66 -20.53 -30.66
CA GLY A 31 -36.88 -21.35 -31.59
C GLY A 31 -36.55 -22.73 -31.02
N LEU A 32 -37.35 -23.73 -31.38
CA LEU A 32 -37.12 -25.15 -31.11
C LEU A 32 -35.80 -25.64 -31.74
N ALA A 33 -35.01 -26.41 -30.98
CA ALA A 33 -34.37 -27.62 -31.51
C ALA A 33 -33.93 -28.53 -30.35
N VAL A 34 -34.67 -29.63 -30.19
CA VAL A 34 -34.28 -30.79 -29.38
C VAL A 34 -33.08 -31.44 -30.06
N THR A 35 -31.93 -31.49 -29.39
CA THR A 35 -30.87 -32.45 -29.73
C THR A 35 -30.59 -33.30 -28.51
N ALA A 36 -31.30 -34.43 -28.46
CA ALA A 36 -30.95 -35.56 -27.62
C ALA A 36 -29.68 -36.20 -28.19
N THR A 37 -28.57 -36.11 -27.46
CA THR A 37 -27.40 -36.97 -27.68
C THR A 37 -26.90 -37.52 -26.35
N LEU A 38 -27.42 -38.72 -26.06
CA LEU A 38 -26.74 -39.89 -25.50
C LEU A 38 -25.62 -39.63 -24.48
N ALA A 39 -25.97 -39.80 -23.21
CA ALA A 39 -25.02 -40.01 -22.13
C ALA A 39 -24.29 -41.35 -22.34
N MET A 40 -23.01 -41.28 -22.70
CA MET A 40 -22.07 -42.39 -22.55
C MET A 40 -21.26 -42.13 -21.28
N ALA A 41 -21.57 -42.89 -20.24
CA ALA A 41 -20.79 -42.92 -19.00
C ALA A 41 -19.41 -43.53 -19.31
N VAL A 42 -18.37 -42.70 -19.28
CA VAL A 42 -16.97 -43.13 -19.28
C VAL A 42 -16.56 -43.41 -17.82
N PRO A 43 -16.06 -44.62 -17.50
CA PRO A 43 -15.58 -44.90 -16.16
C PRO A 43 -14.31 -44.10 -15.88
N ALA A 44 -14.33 -43.38 -14.76
CA ALA A 44 -13.22 -42.62 -14.23
C ALA A 44 -12.04 -43.56 -13.91
N LEU A 45 -10.96 -43.46 -14.69
CA LEU A 45 -9.63 -43.90 -14.26
C LEU A 45 -9.06 -42.77 -13.41
N GLY A 46 -9.14 -42.95 -12.09
CA GLY A 46 -8.52 -42.05 -11.12
C GLY A 46 -7.00 -42.03 -11.31
N HIS A 47 -6.46 -40.85 -11.59
CA HIS A 47 -5.06 -40.55 -11.34
C HIS A 47 -4.97 -39.80 -10.02
N ASP A 48 -4.24 -40.44 -9.11
CA ASP A 48 -3.87 -39.99 -7.77
C ASP A 48 -2.93 -38.77 -7.90
N GLY A 49 -3.53 -37.57 -7.86
CA GLY A 49 -2.82 -36.30 -7.89
C GLY A 49 -3.00 -35.58 -6.57
N LYS A 50 -2.08 -35.82 -5.63
CA LYS A 50 -2.00 -35.22 -4.30
C LYS A 50 -2.40 -33.74 -4.27
N ASP A 51 -3.57 -33.47 -3.70
CA ASP A 51 -4.01 -32.13 -3.34
C ASP A 51 -3.14 -31.59 -2.20
N HIS A 52 -2.20 -30.72 -2.52
CA HIS A 52 -1.57 -29.83 -1.53
C HIS A 52 -2.46 -28.61 -1.27
N SER A 53 -3.76 -28.81 -1.10
CA SER A 53 -4.65 -27.77 -0.55
C SER A 53 -4.64 -27.89 0.96
N LYS A 54 -3.56 -27.40 1.58
CA LYS A 54 -3.60 -27.05 2.99
C LYS A 54 -4.37 -25.73 3.05
N SER A 55 -5.65 -25.83 3.42
CA SER A 55 -6.46 -24.70 3.86
C SER A 55 -5.66 -23.90 4.89
N LEU A 56 -5.23 -22.69 4.49
CA LEU A 56 -4.64 -21.72 5.39
C LEU A 56 -5.73 -21.31 6.39
N PRO A 57 -5.46 -21.31 7.71
CA PRO A 57 -6.40 -20.74 8.66
C PRO A 57 -6.58 -19.26 8.30
N GLU A 58 -7.84 -18.83 8.26
CA GLU A 58 -8.22 -17.44 8.12
C GLU A 58 -7.53 -16.65 9.23
N ALA A 59 -6.53 -15.86 8.87
CA ALA A 59 -5.76 -15.07 9.82
C ALA A 59 -6.69 -13.99 10.37
N THR A 60 -7.27 -14.23 11.53
CA THR A 60 -7.89 -13.17 12.34
C THR A 60 -6.77 -12.24 12.76
N ALA A 61 -6.66 -11.10 12.08
CA ALA A 61 -5.78 -10.02 12.47
C ALA A 61 -6.28 -9.45 13.81
N GLU A 62 -5.76 -9.96 14.92
CA GLU A 62 -5.89 -9.29 16.20
C GLU A 62 -5.04 -8.01 16.15
N SER A 63 -5.70 -6.86 16.11
CA SER A 63 -5.05 -5.55 16.12
C SER A 63 -4.52 -5.26 17.52
N VAL A 64 -3.20 -5.17 17.65
CA VAL A 64 -2.57 -4.60 18.85
C VAL A 64 -2.63 -3.09 18.73
N ASP A 65 -3.55 -2.48 19.48
CA ASP A 65 -3.74 -1.03 19.57
C ASP A 65 -2.77 -0.42 20.60
N THR A 66 -1.48 -0.43 20.27
CA THR A 66 -0.49 0.32 21.05
C THR A 66 -0.18 1.61 20.29
N ALA A 67 -0.96 2.65 20.56
CA ALA A 67 -0.60 4.00 20.14
C ALA A 67 0.67 4.42 20.90
N VAL A 68 1.78 4.60 20.17
CA VAL A 68 3.02 5.18 20.68
C VAL A 68 3.04 6.64 20.24
N ASP A 69 3.31 7.55 21.17
CA ASP A 69 3.53 8.96 20.86
C ASP A 69 4.89 9.11 20.15
N VAL A 70 4.87 9.22 18.82
CA VAL A 70 6.06 9.48 18.00
C VAL A 70 6.17 10.98 17.73
N GLU A 71 7.28 11.60 18.12
CA GLU A 71 7.55 13.01 17.82
C GLU A 71 8.21 13.14 16.44
N VAL A 72 7.44 13.59 15.45
CA VAL A 72 7.92 13.78 14.08
C VAL A 72 8.73 15.08 13.98
N LEU A 73 10.04 14.95 13.78
CA LEU A 73 10.93 16.10 13.63
C LEU A 73 10.69 16.86 12.32
N ASP A 74 10.61 18.20 12.40
CA ASP A 74 10.44 19.06 11.24
C ASP A 74 11.78 19.49 10.61
N LEU A 75 12.43 18.57 9.89
CA LEU A 75 13.71 18.79 9.22
C LEU A 75 13.54 18.95 7.71
N VAL A 76 14.36 19.80 7.11
CA VAL A 76 14.41 19.93 5.65
C VAL A 76 15.17 18.74 5.05
N LEU A 77 14.52 18.06 4.13
CA LEU A 77 15.07 17.00 3.28
C LEU A 77 14.92 17.43 1.81
N VAL A 78 15.38 16.60 0.89
CA VAL A 78 15.32 16.81 -0.55
C VAL A 78 14.55 15.67 -1.19
N ASP A 79 13.55 15.97 -2.02
CA ASP A 79 12.81 14.94 -2.74
C ASP A 79 13.58 14.40 -3.97
N LYS A 80 13.04 13.35 -4.59
CA LYS A 80 13.62 12.75 -5.82
C LYS A 80 13.71 13.71 -7.02
N ASP A 81 13.00 14.84 -7.00
CA ASP A 81 13.00 15.85 -8.05
C ASP A 81 13.95 17.02 -7.70
N GLY A 82 14.67 16.92 -6.58
CA GLY A 82 15.65 17.90 -6.12
C GLY A 82 15.04 19.07 -5.34
N LYS A 83 13.76 19.00 -4.97
CA LYS A 83 13.07 20.06 -4.24
C LYS A 83 13.25 19.86 -2.74
N GLU A 84 13.58 20.96 -2.04
CA GLU A 84 13.57 20.99 -0.58
C GLU A 84 12.14 20.85 -0.04
N MET A 85 11.97 20.00 0.98
CA MET A 85 10.69 19.73 1.62
C MET A 85 10.89 19.45 3.10
N ARG A 86 10.05 20.02 3.96
CA ARG A 86 10.05 19.72 5.39
C ARG A 86 9.40 18.37 5.69
N PHE A 87 10.13 17.48 6.36
CA PHE A 87 9.65 16.14 6.68
C PHE A 87 8.39 16.17 7.56
N GLY A 88 8.43 16.86 8.69
CA GLY A 88 7.32 16.88 9.64
C GLY A 88 6.10 17.65 9.14
N SER A 89 6.27 18.91 8.76
CA SER A 89 5.17 19.83 8.44
C SER A 89 4.66 19.79 7.00
N GLU A 90 5.42 19.22 6.05
CA GLU A 90 4.98 19.10 4.65
C GLU A 90 4.83 17.66 4.19
N ALA A 91 5.76 16.75 4.54
CA ALA A 91 5.73 15.36 4.08
C ALA A 91 4.88 14.46 4.98
N VAL A 92 4.81 14.71 6.28
CA VAL A 92 3.93 13.98 7.21
C VAL A 92 2.64 14.76 7.42
N ASP A 93 2.72 15.92 8.06
CA ASP A 93 1.60 16.80 8.43
C ASP A 93 0.49 16.02 9.19
N ASP A 94 -0.75 16.51 9.20
CA ASP A 94 -1.92 15.84 9.81
C ASP A 94 -2.52 14.75 8.90
N ARG A 95 -1.67 13.93 8.25
CA ARG A 95 -2.07 12.96 7.22
C ARG A 95 -1.75 11.52 7.60
N ILE A 96 -2.46 10.58 6.99
CA ILE A 96 -2.12 9.16 7.09
C ILE A 96 -0.92 8.90 6.18
N VAL A 97 0.20 8.47 6.77
CA VAL A 97 1.42 8.18 6.03
C VAL A 97 1.91 6.76 6.29
N VAL A 98 2.35 6.08 5.24
CA VAL A 98 3.10 4.83 5.34
C VAL A 98 4.53 5.10 4.92
N ILE A 99 5.47 4.84 5.83
CA ILE A 99 6.88 5.16 5.63
C ILE A 99 7.68 3.86 5.50
N ASP A 100 8.55 3.79 4.50
CA ASP A 100 9.60 2.76 4.41
C ASP A 100 11.00 3.39 4.26
N PHE A 101 12.00 2.56 4.54
CA PHE A 101 13.41 2.96 4.53
C PHE A 101 14.17 2.07 3.55
N ILE A 102 14.87 2.70 2.60
CA ILE A 102 15.55 2.00 1.50
C ILE A 102 16.94 2.58 1.25
N TYR A 103 17.72 1.90 0.41
CA TYR A 103 18.84 2.53 -0.28
C TYR A 103 18.99 1.91 -1.66
N THR A 104 19.38 2.69 -2.67
CA THR A 104 19.21 2.29 -4.08
C THR A 104 20.10 1.12 -4.52
N THR A 105 21.19 0.84 -3.78
CA THR A 105 22.12 -0.26 -4.06
C THR A 105 21.76 -1.57 -3.36
N CYS A 106 20.68 -1.59 -2.57
CA CYS A 106 20.19 -2.76 -1.86
C CYS A 106 19.59 -3.78 -2.85
N THR A 107 20.07 -5.03 -2.84
CA THR A 107 19.64 -6.08 -3.78
C THR A 107 18.79 -7.18 -3.15
N THR A 108 18.47 -7.05 -1.86
CA THR A 108 17.76 -8.07 -1.09
C THR A 108 16.38 -7.58 -0.63
N VAL A 109 16.30 -6.94 0.53
CA VAL A 109 15.02 -6.60 1.18
C VAL A 109 14.37 -5.35 0.61
N CYS A 110 15.15 -4.33 0.23
CA CYS A 110 14.60 -3.05 -0.21
C CYS A 110 13.74 -3.16 -1.49
N PRO A 111 14.12 -3.95 -2.52
CA PRO A 111 13.22 -4.22 -3.64
C PRO A 111 11.90 -4.88 -3.24
N ILE A 112 11.89 -5.69 -2.19
CA ILE A 112 10.67 -6.30 -1.65
C ILE A 112 9.81 -5.24 -0.98
N LEU A 113 10.39 -4.37 -0.15
CA LEU A 113 9.69 -3.25 0.48
C LEU A 113 9.06 -2.31 -0.56
N SER A 114 9.82 -1.89 -1.56
CA SER A 114 9.29 -1.03 -2.63
C SER A 114 8.24 -1.73 -3.49
N ALA A 115 8.32 -3.05 -3.69
CA ALA A 115 7.24 -3.80 -4.35
C ALA A 115 5.96 -3.87 -3.49
N VAL A 116 6.09 -3.96 -2.16
CA VAL A 116 4.96 -3.87 -1.24
C VAL A 116 4.33 -2.48 -1.29
N MET A 117 5.14 -1.42 -1.24
CA MET A 117 4.66 -0.04 -1.38
C MET A 117 3.95 0.21 -2.72
N ALA A 118 4.45 -0.35 -3.82
CA ALA A 118 3.78 -0.32 -5.11
C ALA A 118 2.41 -1.03 -5.09
N ARG A 119 2.28 -2.12 -4.33
CA ARG A 119 0.99 -2.80 -4.09
C ARG A 119 0.05 -1.95 -3.24
N VAL A 120 0.56 -1.28 -2.20
CA VAL A 120 -0.24 -0.34 -1.39
C VAL A 120 -0.76 0.80 -2.27
N GLN A 121 0.09 1.39 -3.11
CA GLN A 121 -0.30 2.39 -4.10
C GLN A 121 -1.45 1.86 -4.99
N HIS A 122 -1.30 0.64 -5.52
CA HIS A 122 -2.33 0.04 -6.37
C HIS A 122 -3.67 -0.14 -5.64
N HIS A 123 -3.66 -0.55 -4.38
CA HIS A 123 -4.89 -0.72 -3.59
C HIS A 123 -5.54 0.58 -3.16
N LEU A 124 -4.75 1.64 -2.93
CA LEU A 124 -5.28 2.96 -2.61
C LEU A 124 -5.89 3.64 -3.84
N GLY A 125 -5.31 3.45 -5.02
CA GLY A 125 -5.79 4.08 -6.26
C GLY A 125 -5.82 5.61 -6.12
N GLU A 126 -6.95 6.22 -6.46
CA GLU A 126 -7.16 7.67 -6.36
C GLU A 126 -7.06 8.23 -4.93
N ARG A 127 -7.20 7.37 -3.91
CA ARG A 127 -7.05 7.78 -2.51
C ARG A 127 -5.60 8.09 -2.14
N LEU A 128 -4.64 7.62 -2.94
CA LEU A 128 -3.23 7.93 -2.75
C LEU A 128 -2.98 9.39 -3.17
N GLY A 129 -2.48 10.19 -2.23
CA GLY A 129 -2.33 11.64 -2.42
C GLY A 129 -3.53 12.47 -1.96
N GLU A 130 -4.59 11.82 -1.45
CA GLU A 130 -5.78 12.48 -0.87
C GLU A 130 -6.06 12.02 0.56
N ASP A 131 -6.22 10.72 0.77
CA ASP A 131 -6.50 10.13 2.09
C ASP A 131 -5.23 9.64 2.78
N ALA A 132 -4.27 9.15 1.99
CA ALA A 132 -3.03 8.57 2.49
C ALA A 132 -1.86 8.87 1.53
N TRP A 133 -0.66 8.89 2.09
CA TRP A 133 0.59 9.11 1.35
C TRP A 133 1.59 8.00 1.65
N LEU A 134 2.43 7.71 0.67
CA LEU A 134 3.58 6.83 0.83
C LEU A 134 4.84 7.68 0.89
N ILE A 135 5.77 7.34 1.78
CA ILE A 135 7.06 8.04 1.90
C ILE A 135 8.17 6.99 1.94
N SER A 136 9.10 7.06 0.98
CA SER A 136 10.30 6.25 0.97
C SER A 136 11.52 7.10 1.23
N ILE A 137 12.23 6.86 2.33
CA ILE A 137 13.39 7.65 2.74
C ILE A 137 14.66 6.83 2.52
N SER A 138 15.66 7.43 1.85
CA SER A 138 16.98 6.81 1.75
C SER A 138 17.69 6.84 3.10
N ILE A 139 18.21 5.70 3.54
CA ILE A 139 19.13 5.61 4.70
C ILE A 139 20.60 5.81 4.29
N ASP A 140 20.88 5.97 3.00
CA ASP A 140 22.21 6.22 2.45
C ASP A 140 22.25 7.45 1.55
N PRO A 141 22.05 8.63 2.13
CA PRO A 141 22.01 9.88 1.37
C PRO A 141 23.34 10.23 0.68
N THR A 142 24.45 9.62 1.11
CA THR A 142 25.76 9.88 0.50
C THR A 142 25.89 9.29 -0.90
N ARG A 143 25.15 8.21 -1.18
CA ARG A 143 25.12 7.55 -2.49
C ARG A 143 23.79 7.77 -3.21
N ASP A 144 22.70 8.00 -2.49
CA ASP A 144 21.37 8.15 -3.06
C ASP A 144 21.02 9.62 -3.31
N THR A 145 21.58 10.15 -4.41
CA THR A 145 21.22 11.48 -4.93
C THR A 145 19.76 11.49 -5.43
N PRO A 146 19.13 12.67 -5.56
CA PRO A 146 17.77 12.78 -6.12
C PRO A 146 17.61 12.04 -7.46
N GLU A 147 18.60 12.11 -8.35
CA GLU A 147 18.56 11.44 -9.65
C GLU A 147 18.54 9.92 -9.51
N ARG A 148 19.33 9.37 -8.58
CA ARG A 148 19.38 7.93 -8.32
C ARG A 148 18.11 7.44 -7.66
N LEU A 149 17.57 8.20 -6.72
CA LEU A 149 16.27 7.92 -6.11
C LEU A 149 15.15 7.95 -7.14
N ASN A 150 15.11 8.95 -8.01
CA ASN A 150 14.11 9.04 -9.06
C ASN A 150 14.21 7.85 -10.02
N ALA A 151 15.43 7.45 -10.41
CA ALA A 151 15.64 6.25 -11.22
C ALA A 151 15.18 4.97 -10.51
N TYR A 152 15.35 4.86 -9.20
CA TYR A 152 14.86 3.74 -8.40
C TYR A 152 13.34 3.75 -8.30
N ALA A 153 12.74 4.88 -7.93
CA ALA A 153 11.29 5.08 -7.83
C ALA A 153 10.55 4.70 -9.12
N ARG A 154 11.08 5.10 -10.28
CA ARG A 154 10.52 4.74 -11.59
C ARG A 154 10.48 3.23 -11.85
N LYS A 155 11.44 2.45 -11.34
CA LYS A 155 11.44 0.98 -11.50
C LYS A 155 10.24 0.32 -10.81
N PHE A 156 9.69 0.95 -9.78
CA PHE A 156 8.53 0.47 -9.03
C PHE A 156 7.23 1.16 -9.43
N GLY A 157 7.27 1.99 -10.49
CA GLY A 157 6.08 2.70 -10.97
C GLY A 157 5.52 3.70 -9.95
N ALA A 158 6.38 4.32 -9.15
CA ALA A 158 5.95 5.32 -8.17
C ALA A 158 5.17 6.45 -8.87
N GLY A 159 3.91 6.64 -8.44
CA GLY A 159 2.99 7.64 -8.95
C GLY A 159 2.83 8.83 -8.01
N PRO A 160 1.86 9.72 -8.31
CA PRO A 160 1.46 10.80 -7.40
C PRO A 160 1.11 10.27 -6.01
N GLY A 161 1.41 11.06 -4.97
CA GLY A 161 1.18 10.68 -3.57
C GLY A 161 2.22 9.71 -2.97
N TRP A 162 3.19 9.23 -3.76
CA TRP A 162 4.38 8.54 -3.25
C TRP A 162 5.61 9.46 -3.29
N ILE A 163 5.96 9.97 -2.11
CA ILE A 163 7.08 10.86 -1.87
C ILE A 163 8.35 10.02 -1.67
N TRP A 164 9.46 10.46 -2.27
CA TRP A 164 10.77 9.84 -2.11
C TRP A 164 11.76 10.89 -1.64
N MET A 165 12.47 10.64 -0.54
CA MET A 165 13.30 11.64 0.12
C MET A 165 14.74 11.15 0.37
N THR A 166 15.68 12.08 0.25
CA THR A 166 17.09 12.01 0.68
C THR A 166 17.46 13.35 1.32
N GLY A 167 18.73 13.64 1.52
CA GLY A 167 19.17 14.96 1.95
C GLY A 167 20.54 14.93 2.61
N GLU A 168 20.83 15.92 3.43
CA GLU A 168 22.04 15.90 4.24
C GLU A 168 22.04 14.71 5.20
N LYS A 169 23.17 14.02 5.31
CA LYS A 169 23.29 12.81 6.14
C LYS A 169 22.84 13.07 7.58
N SER A 170 23.22 14.21 8.14
CA SER A 170 22.86 14.60 9.51
C SER A 170 21.35 14.82 9.69
N ALA A 171 20.65 15.30 8.66
CA ALA A 171 19.20 15.47 8.69
C ALA A 171 18.49 14.12 8.61
N VAL A 172 18.90 13.26 7.67
CA VAL A 172 18.38 11.90 7.51
C VAL A 172 18.59 11.09 8.80
N ASP A 173 19.80 11.06 9.35
CA ASP A 173 20.10 10.33 10.59
C ASP A 173 19.19 10.76 11.76
N ARG A 174 18.88 12.06 11.85
CA ARG A 174 17.97 12.59 12.87
C ARG A 174 16.52 12.20 12.63
N VAL A 175 16.06 12.17 11.38
CA VAL A 175 14.72 11.66 11.04
C VAL A 175 14.60 10.20 11.45
N LEU A 176 15.57 9.36 11.10
CA LEU A 176 15.56 7.93 11.48
C LEU A 176 15.50 7.75 12.99
N LYS A 177 16.35 8.47 13.73
CA LYS A 177 16.37 8.41 15.20
C LYS A 177 15.08 8.91 15.85
N GLY A 178 14.33 9.80 15.20
CA GLY A 178 13.05 10.30 15.72
C GLY A 178 11.89 9.32 15.52
N LEU A 179 12.06 8.30 14.68
CA LEU A 179 11.03 7.31 14.34
C LEU A 179 11.28 5.92 14.95
N ASP A 180 12.46 5.69 15.54
CA ASP A 180 12.83 4.50 16.34
C ASP A 180 12.21 4.55 17.75
#